data_AF-A0A2H6KH21-F1
#
_entry.id   AF-A0A2H6KH21-F1
#
_cell.length_a   1.000
_cell.length_b   1.000
_cell.length_c   1.000
_cell.angle_alpha   90.00
_cell.angle_beta   90.00
_cell.angle_gamma   90.00
#
_symmetry.space_group_name_H-M   'P 1'
#
loop_
_entity.id
_entity.type
_entity.pdbx_description
1 polymer ?
#
loop_
_entity_poly.entity_id
_entity_poly.type
_entity_poly.pdbx_seq_one_letter_code
_entity_poly.pdbx_strand_id
1 'polypeptide(L)'
;MTEKEHNVKTVVSDAVSRRGVGVGGSTTDESLRQLSDQYVEYLKLIKDNWSSCHASKILNLELVQYIVPRFRQLSAPLRVRILTSFFYLKDTLRVEAQENIMEVLGYTETDANEWVRKMGQLLKPFILNGMIDLRLIDTETAFRIITFLDEHRDATYYEKEGLDCIHMCNVKDFEGSLASNGARNDDEYTLYYPQMNFDKLGDVIFKRAVNRKNAYAQRRRPTATGT
;
A
#
# COMPACT_ATOMS: atom_id res chain seq x y z
N MET A 1 26.06 -33.65 -11.22
CA MET A 1 25.09 -32.58 -11.57
C MET A 1 23.79 -33.27 -11.90
N THR A 2 22.82 -33.10 -11.02
CA THR A 2 21.88 -34.13 -10.58
C THR A 2 20.44 -33.67 -10.80
N GLU A 3 19.66 -34.49 -11.52
CA GLU A 3 18.17 -34.70 -11.55
C GLU A 3 17.19 -33.51 -11.53
N LYS A 4 17.53 -32.35 -10.99
CA LYS A 4 16.66 -31.17 -10.87
C LYS A 4 16.39 -30.47 -12.19
N GLU A 5 17.30 -30.56 -13.17
CA GLU A 5 17.12 -29.94 -14.49
C GLU A 5 16.18 -30.73 -15.41
N HIS A 6 16.01 -32.04 -15.16
CA HIS A 6 15.12 -32.87 -15.97
C HIS A 6 13.64 -32.65 -15.59
N ASN A 7 13.36 -32.38 -14.31
CA ASN A 7 12.01 -32.23 -13.81
C ASN A 7 11.34 -30.89 -14.20
N VAL A 8 12.13 -29.85 -14.51
CA VAL A 8 11.60 -28.56 -14.98
C VAL A 8 11.14 -28.64 -16.44
N LYS A 9 11.78 -29.47 -17.27
CA LYS A 9 11.38 -29.64 -18.69
C LYS A 9 10.10 -30.45 -18.85
N THR A 10 9.84 -31.42 -17.98
CA THR A 10 8.67 -32.30 -18.08
C THR A 10 7.37 -31.59 -17.68
N VAL A 11 7.40 -30.75 -16.63
CA VAL A 11 6.22 -30.00 -16.17
C VAL A 11 5.78 -28.92 -17.18
N VAL A 12 6.72 -28.35 -17.93
CA VAL A 12 6.42 -27.36 -18.98
C VAL A 12 5.83 -28.02 -20.24
N SER A 13 6.22 -29.26 -20.54
CA SER A 13 5.70 -29.99 -21.70
C SER A 13 4.26 -30.50 -21.51
N ASP A 14 3.88 -30.92 -20.30
CA ASP A 14 2.55 -31.49 -20.04
C ASP A 14 1.43 -30.44 -19.92
N ALA A 15 1.75 -29.20 -19.56
CA ALA A 15 0.79 -28.10 -19.54
C ALA A 15 0.43 -27.59 -20.95
N VAL A 16 1.36 -27.71 -21.91
CA VAL A 16 1.21 -27.23 -23.29
C VAL A 16 0.51 -28.25 -24.21
N SER A 17 0.52 -29.54 -23.83
CA SER A 17 0.00 -30.63 -24.67
C SER A 17 -1.54 -30.77 -24.71
N ARG A 18 -2.29 -30.01 -23.91
CA ARG A 18 -3.77 -30.12 -23.84
C ARG A 18 -4.57 -29.10 -24.66
N ARG A 19 -3.94 -28.25 -25.46
CA ARG A 19 -4.66 -27.39 -26.42
C ARG A 19 -3.94 -27.33 -27.77
N GLY A 20 -4.51 -28.02 -28.75
CA GLY A 20 -4.60 -27.55 -30.13
C GLY A 20 -3.31 -27.47 -30.94
N VAL A 21 -3.17 -28.42 -31.86
CA VAL A 21 -2.30 -28.35 -33.04
C VAL A 21 -2.70 -27.15 -33.93
N GLY A 22 -1.72 -26.35 -34.37
CA GLY A 22 -1.93 -25.43 -35.50
C GLY A 22 -0.92 -24.28 -35.64
N VAL A 23 0.15 -24.52 -36.41
CA VAL A 23 0.85 -23.58 -37.33
C VAL A 23 0.97 -22.10 -36.88
N GLY A 24 2.13 -21.72 -36.34
CA GLY A 24 2.48 -20.32 -36.06
C GLY A 24 3.72 -20.14 -35.18
N GLY A 25 4.86 -20.72 -35.55
CA GLY A 25 6.01 -20.89 -34.64
C GLY A 25 6.89 -19.66 -34.35
N SER A 26 6.65 -18.49 -34.95
CA SER A 26 7.52 -17.31 -34.76
C SER A 26 6.87 -16.19 -33.92
N THR A 27 5.55 -16.06 -33.92
CA THR A 27 4.84 -14.96 -33.23
C THR A 27 4.56 -15.27 -31.77
N THR A 28 4.28 -16.53 -31.44
CA THR A 28 4.02 -16.98 -30.06
C THR A 28 5.27 -16.97 -29.20
N ASP A 29 6.42 -17.40 -29.72
CA ASP A 29 7.67 -17.44 -28.95
C ASP A 29 8.17 -16.02 -28.61
N GLU A 30 8.04 -15.08 -29.55
CA GLU A 30 8.36 -13.67 -29.33
C GLU A 30 7.40 -13.02 -28.29
N SER A 31 6.10 -13.31 -28.36
CA SER A 31 5.14 -12.82 -27.36
C SER A 31 5.43 -13.35 -25.95
N LEU A 32 5.84 -14.62 -25.84
CA LEU A 32 6.22 -15.22 -24.56
C LEU A 32 7.51 -14.62 -23.99
N ARG A 33 8.47 -14.28 -24.86
CA ARG A 33 9.69 -13.55 -24.47
C ARG A 33 9.35 -12.17 -23.93
N GLN A 34 8.50 -11.42 -24.62
CA GLN A 34 8.06 -10.10 -24.17
C GLN A 34 7.34 -10.17 -22.82
N LEU A 35 6.46 -11.15 -22.63
CA LEU A 35 5.77 -11.35 -21.35
C LEU A 35 6.73 -11.75 -20.22
N SER A 36 7.73 -12.57 -20.53
CA SER A 36 8.81 -12.91 -19.60
C SER A 36 9.63 -11.68 -19.21
N ASP A 37 9.98 -10.82 -20.17
CA ASP A 37 10.72 -9.59 -19.92
C ASP A 37 9.92 -8.61 -19.07
N GLN A 38 8.62 -8.45 -19.35
CA GLN A 38 7.70 -7.67 -18.51
C GLN A 38 7.63 -8.22 -17.09
N TYR A 39 7.60 -9.54 -16.92
CA TYR A 39 7.62 -10.16 -15.60
C TYR A 39 8.93 -9.87 -14.85
N VAL A 40 10.07 -9.91 -15.53
CA VAL A 40 11.37 -9.55 -14.94
C VAL A 40 11.39 -8.07 -14.54
N GLU A 41 10.86 -7.17 -15.36
CA GLU A 41 10.74 -5.75 -15.05
C GLU A 41 9.85 -5.52 -13.81
N TYR A 42 8.69 -6.17 -13.78
CA TYR A 42 7.79 -6.14 -12.62
C TYR A 42 8.51 -6.63 -11.35
N LEU A 43 9.23 -7.75 -11.42
CA LEU A 43 10.00 -8.27 -10.29
C LEU A 43 11.08 -7.29 -9.83
N LYS A 44 11.77 -6.59 -10.74
CA LYS A 44 12.76 -5.56 -10.39
C LYS A 44 12.12 -4.41 -9.62
N LEU A 45 10.92 -3.97 -10.03
CA LEU A 45 10.21 -2.89 -9.34
C LEU A 45 9.83 -3.27 -7.91
N ILE A 46 9.38 -4.50 -7.67
CA ILE A 46 9.00 -4.96 -6.32
C ILE A 46 10.20 -5.47 -5.50
N LYS A 47 11.38 -5.65 -6.08
CA LYS A 47 12.55 -6.17 -5.35
C LYS A 47 13.05 -5.22 -4.26
N ASP A 48 12.93 -3.91 -4.47
CA ASP A 48 13.46 -2.92 -3.52
C ASP A 48 12.38 -1.94 -3.01
N ASN A 49 11.19 -1.93 -3.63
CA ASN A 49 10.10 -1.04 -3.25
C ASN A 49 9.00 -1.77 -2.45
N TRP A 50 8.69 -1.25 -1.27
CA TRP A 50 7.63 -1.80 -0.40
C TRP A 50 6.23 -1.32 -0.77
N SER A 51 6.09 -0.12 -1.34
CA SER A 51 4.79 0.44 -1.68
C SER A 51 4.18 -0.20 -2.93
N SER A 52 4.95 -0.90 -3.77
CA SER A 52 4.52 -1.61 -5.00
C SER A 52 3.57 -0.85 -5.96
N CYS A 53 3.35 0.46 -5.76
CA CYS A 53 2.38 1.25 -6.53
C CYS A 53 2.82 1.44 -7.99
N HIS A 54 4.13 1.58 -8.22
CA HIS A 54 4.71 1.65 -9.55
C HIS A 54 4.62 0.30 -10.27
N ALA A 55 4.85 -0.79 -9.54
CA ALA A 55 4.75 -2.14 -10.09
C ALA A 55 3.32 -2.46 -10.54
N SER A 56 2.30 -2.00 -9.80
CA SER A 56 0.90 -2.16 -10.18
C SER A 56 0.57 -1.54 -11.56
N LYS A 57 1.26 -0.45 -11.95
CA LYS A 57 1.01 0.20 -13.25
C LYS A 57 1.40 -0.65 -14.46
N ILE A 58 2.32 -1.60 -14.28
CA ILE A 58 2.77 -2.52 -15.35
C ILE A 58 1.88 -3.76 -15.41
N LEU A 59 1.15 -4.08 -14.34
CA LEU A 59 0.25 -5.21 -14.33
C LEU A 59 -0.83 -5.05 -15.41
N ASN A 60 -1.02 -6.12 -16.16
CA ASN A 60 -2.08 -6.33 -17.13
C ASN A 60 -2.59 -7.78 -16.96
N LEU A 61 -3.69 -8.15 -17.62
CA LEU A 61 -4.30 -9.47 -17.44
C LEU A 61 -3.32 -10.61 -17.76
N GLU A 62 -2.59 -10.52 -18.87
CA GLU A 62 -1.63 -11.54 -19.31
C GLU A 62 -0.50 -11.73 -18.29
N LEU A 63 0.02 -10.63 -17.74
CA LEU A 63 1.07 -10.66 -16.73
C LEU A 63 0.56 -11.24 -15.41
N VAL A 64 -0.68 -10.93 -15.00
CA VAL A 64 -1.30 -11.55 -13.82
C VAL A 64 -1.43 -13.07 -14.03
N GLN A 65 -1.94 -13.51 -15.17
CA GLN A 65 -2.01 -14.94 -15.51
C GLN A 65 -0.63 -15.60 -15.50
N TYR A 66 0.39 -14.88 -15.98
CA TYR A 66 1.78 -15.36 -15.97
C TYR A 66 2.37 -15.50 -14.56
N ILE A 67 1.94 -14.66 -13.62
CA ILE A 67 2.35 -14.68 -12.20
C ILE A 67 1.77 -15.89 -11.47
N VAL A 68 0.50 -16.25 -11.71
CA VAL A 68 -0.23 -17.31 -10.98
C VAL A 68 0.59 -18.58 -10.73
N PRO A 69 1.10 -19.29 -11.76
CA PRO A 69 1.84 -20.55 -11.56
C PRO A 69 3.22 -20.35 -10.92
N ARG A 70 3.75 -19.13 -10.96
CA ARG A 70 5.09 -18.78 -10.43
C ARG A 70 5.05 -18.28 -9.00
N PHE A 71 3.89 -17.83 -8.52
CA PHE A 71 3.74 -17.20 -7.21
C PHE A 71 4.34 -18.05 -6.08
N ARG A 72 4.05 -19.35 -6.04
CA ARG A 72 4.56 -20.27 -5.00
C ARG A 72 6.08 -20.47 -5.01
N GLN A 73 6.74 -20.21 -6.14
CA GLN A 73 8.19 -20.43 -6.31
C GLN A 73 9.02 -19.26 -5.79
N LEU A 74 8.37 -18.14 -5.46
CA LEU A 74 9.02 -16.93 -5.00
C LEU A 74 9.28 -16.95 -3.49
N SER A 75 10.29 -16.19 -3.07
CA SER A 75 10.56 -15.97 -1.65
C SER A 75 9.39 -15.26 -0.96
N ALA A 76 9.19 -15.50 0.33
CA ALA A 76 8.12 -14.86 1.09
C ALA A 76 8.09 -13.32 0.95
N PRO A 77 9.22 -12.58 1.01
CA PRO A 77 9.21 -11.13 0.80
C PRO A 77 8.67 -10.71 -0.58
N LEU A 78 9.02 -11.43 -1.65
CA LEU A 78 8.50 -11.13 -2.98
C LEU A 78 7.02 -11.43 -3.07
N ARG A 79 6.55 -12.55 -2.52
CA ARG A 79 5.12 -12.89 -2.48
C ARG A 79 4.31 -11.83 -1.74
N VAL A 80 4.78 -11.38 -0.58
CA VAL A 80 4.15 -10.26 0.16
C VAL A 80 4.06 -9.01 -0.72
N ARG A 81 5.11 -8.65 -1.45
CA ARG A 81 5.10 -7.43 -2.28
C ARG A 81 4.28 -7.54 -3.55
N ILE A 82 4.11 -8.75 -4.09
CA ILE A 82 3.13 -9.02 -5.14
C ILE A 82 1.74 -8.77 -4.59
N LEU A 83 1.39 -9.33 -3.43
CA LEU A 83 0.10 -9.08 -2.77
C LEU A 83 -0.09 -7.59 -2.48
N THR A 84 0.96 -6.89 -2.02
CA THR A 84 0.91 -5.44 -1.83
C THR A 84 0.60 -4.69 -3.13
N SER A 85 1.19 -5.11 -4.25
CA SER A 85 0.92 -4.49 -5.56
C SER A 85 -0.55 -4.59 -5.96
N PHE A 86 -1.23 -5.67 -5.57
CA PHE A 86 -2.63 -5.89 -5.90
C PHE A 86 -3.58 -4.88 -5.24
N PHE A 87 -3.23 -4.30 -4.10
CA PHE A 87 -4.02 -3.19 -3.50
C PHE A 87 -4.02 -1.92 -4.35
N TYR A 88 -3.08 -1.78 -5.28
CA TYR A 88 -2.97 -0.61 -6.17
C TYR A 88 -3.53 -0.87 -7.57
N LEU A 89 -4.25 -1.98 -7.78
CA LEU A 89 -4.86 -2.26 -9.08
C LEU A 89 -5.93 -1.23 -9.41
N LYS A 90 -6.04 -0.88 -10.69
CA LYS A 90 -7.21 -0.17 -11.20
C LYS A 90 -8.44 -1.09 -11.09
N ASP A 91 -9.61 -0.52 -10.81
CA ASP A 91 -10.85 -1.29 -10.67
C ASP A 91 -11.15 -2.17 -11.88
N THR A 92 -10.89 -1.68 -13.10
CA THR A 92 -11.08 -2.44 -14.34
C THR A 92 -10.27 -3.73 -14.36
N LEU A 93 -8.97 -3.63 -14.07
CA LEU A 93 -8.06 -4.78 -14.05
C LEU A 93 -8.34 -5.70 -12.86
N ARG A 94 -8.77 -5.15 -11.71
CA ARG A 94 -9.14 -5.95 -10.53
C ARG A 94 -10.30 -6.89 -10.85
N VAL A 95 -11.35 -6.37 -11.51
CA VAL A 95 -12.52 -7.17 -11.90
C VAL A 95 -12.15 -8.16 -13.01
N GLU A 96 -11.42 -7.72 -14.02
CA GLU A 96 -11.01 -8.56 -15.15
C GLU A 96 -10.12 -9.74 -14.73
N ALA A 97 -9.15 -9.50 -13.83
CA ALA A 97 -8.21 -10.50 -13.36
C ALA A 97 -8.66 -11.22 -12.07
N GLN A 98 -9.91 -11.04 -11.64
CA GLN A 98 -10.41 -11.50 -10.35
C GLN A 98 -10.16 -13.00 -10.11
N GLU A 99 -10.53 -13.86 -11.08
CA GLU A 99 -10.36 -15.31 -10.95
C GLU A 99 -8.89 -15.71 -10.76
N ASN A 100 -7.99 -15.11 -11.52
CA ASN A 100 -6.55 -15.36 -11.43
C ASN A 100 -5.99 -14.93 -10.06
N ILE A 101 -6.42 -13.76 -9.58
CA ILE A 101 -5.96 -13.25 -8.28
C ILE A 101 -6.54 -14.11 -7.15
N MET A 102 -7.78 -14.59 -7.26
CA MET A 102 -8.37 -15.51 -6.31
C MET A 102 -7.63 -16.85 -6.26
N GLU A 103 -7.08 -17.34 -7.38
CA GLU A 103 -6.20 -18.50 -7.39
C GLU A 103 -4.91 -18.24 -6.60
N VAL A 104 -4.28 -17.07 -6.80
CA VAL A 104 -3.12 -16.63 -5.99
C VAL A 104 -3.48 -16.60 -4.51
N LEU A 105 -4.65 -16.06 -4.15
CA LEU A 105 -5.13 -16.01 -2.78
C LEU A 105 -5.35 -17.41 -2.18
N GLY A 106 -5.80 -18.38 -2.96
CA GLY A 106 -5.85 -19.78 -2.53
C GLY A 106 -4.47 -20.33 -2.12
N TYR A 107 -3.40 -19.89 -2.77
CA TYR A 107 -2.03 -20.23 -2.38
C TYR A 107 -1.58 -19.56 -1.08
N THR A 108 -2.12 -18.39 -0.78
CA THR A 108 -1.79 -17.67 0.46
C THR A 108 -2.42 -18.30 1.70
N GLU A 109 -3.56 -18.96 1.60
CA GLU A 109 -4.28 -19.52 2.76
C GLU A 109 -3.46 -20.63 3.45
N THR A 110 -2.73 -21.43 2.67
CA THR A 110 -1.89 -22.53 3.17
C THR A 110 -0.40 -22.19 3.20
N ASP A 111 -0.03 -20.91 3.12
CA ASP A 111 1.38 -20.51 3.09
C ASP A 111 2.08 -20.82 4.42
N ALA A 112 3.35 -21.21 4.39
CA ALA A 112 4.13 -21.39 5.61
C ALA A 112 4.41 -20.04 6.33
N ASN A 113 4.57 -18.96 5.57
CA ASN A 113 4.89 -17.64 6.09
C ASN A 113 3.62 -16.88 6.50
N GLU A 114 3.56 -16.45 7.76
CA GLU A 114 2.40 -15.77 8.32
C GLU A 114 2.07 -14.44 7.64
N TRP A 115 3.08 -13.66 7.24
CA TRP A 115 2.85 -12.40 6.53
C TRP A 115 2.15 -12.62 5.19
N VAL A 116 2.50 -13.69 4.46
CA VAL A 116 1.82 -14.04 3.20
C VAL A 116 0.35 -14.40 3.49
N ARG A 117 0.08 -15.20 4.53
CA ARG A 117 -1.30 -15.56 4.92
C ARG A 117 -2.13 -14.33 5.29
N LYS A 118 -1.61 -13.46 6.15
CA LYS A 118 -2.30 -12.25 6.64
C LYS A 118 -2.55 -11.26 5.50
N MET A 119 -1.59 -11.08 4.59
CA MET A 119 -1.76 -10.25 3.40
C MET A 119 -2.83 -10.81 2.45
N GLY A 120 -2.88 -12.14 2.28
CA GLY A 120 -3.93 -12.79 1.50
C GLY A 120 -5.32 -12.58 2.08
N GLN A 121 -5.48 -12.73 3.40
CA GLN A 121 -6.73 -12.46 4.11
C GLN A 121 -7.17 -11.00 3.98
N LEU A 122 -6.24 -10.05 4.07
CA LEU A 122 -6.48 -8.62 3.87
C LEU A 122 -6.94 -8.31 2.45
N LEU A 123 -6.34 -8.97 1.47
CA LEU A 123 -6.56 -8.68 0.06
C LEU A 123 -7.86 -9.30 -0.47
N LYS A 124 -8.29 -10.45 0.05
CA LYS A 124 -9.51 -11.16 -0.38
C LYS A 124 -10.76 -10.26 -0.45
N PRO A 125 -11.17 -9.52 0.60
CA PRO A 125 -12.35 -8.64 0.52
C PRO A 125 -12.15 -7.48 -0.48
N PHE A 126 -10.92 -6.98 -0.63
CA PHE A 126 -10.61 -5.94 -1.60
C PHE A 126 -10.79 -6.41 -3.04
N ILE A 127 -10.35 -7.64 -3.35
CA ILE A 127 -10.51 -8.19 -4.70
C ILE A 127 -11.98 -8.44 -5.04
N LEU A 128 -12.77 -8.93 -4.08
CA LEU A 128 -14.19 -9.21 -4.27
C LEU A 128 -15.05 -7.93 -4.35
N ASN A 129 -14.83 -6.99 -3.44
CA ASN A 129 -15.77 -5.89 -3.19
C ASN A 129 -15.15 -4.50 -3.35
N GLY A 130 -13.84 -4.41 -3.60
CA GLY A 130 -13.09 -3.15 -3.66
C GLY A 130 -12.82 -2.47 -2.33
N MET A 131 -13.19 -3.10 -1.22
CA MET A 131 -12.99 -2.56 0.12
C MET A 131 -12.17 -3.51 0.97
N ILE A 132 -11.23 -2.95 1.75
CA ILE A 132 -10.46 -3.70 2.73
C ILE A 132 -11.31 -3.88 3.99
N ASP A 133 -11.44 -5.12 4.46
CA ASP A 133 -12.13 -5.44 5.70
C ASP A 133 -11.14 -6.00 6.74
N LEU A 134 -10.85 -5.20 7.76
CA LEU A 134 -9.91 -5.56 8.82
C LEU A 134 -10.50 -6.51 9.86
N ARG A 135 -11.84 -6.67 9.90
CA ARG A 135 -12.53 -7.48 10.91
C ARG A 135 -12.19 -8.97 10.81
N LEU A 136 -11.67 -9.41 9.67
CA LEU A 136 -11.40 -10.83 9.40
C LEU A 136 -9.96 -11.27 9.70
N ILE A 137 -9.05 -10.34 9.99
CA ILE A 137 -7.60 -10.61 9.93
C ILE A 137 -7.02 -10.85 11.31
N ASP A 138 -7.42 -10.03 12.29
CA ASP A 138 -6.96 -10.18 13.68
C ASP A 138 -7.68 -9.26 14.67
N THR A 139 -8.99 -9.40 14.82
CA THR A 139 -9.74 -8.61 15.83
C THR A 139 -9.22 -8.86 17.24
N GLU A 140 -8.75 -10.08 17.54
CA GLU A 140 -8.23 -10.43 18.87
C GLU A 140 -6.89 -9.75 19.16
N THR A 141 -5.92 -9.82 18.24
CA THR A 141 -4.63 -9.13 18.43
C THR A 141 -4.81 -7.61 18.41
N ALA A 142 -5.66 -7.08 17.53
CA ALA A 142 -6.00 -5.66 17.53
C ALA A 142 -6.60 -5.23 18.88
N PHE A 143 -7.54 -6.03 19.42
CA PHE A 143 -8.13 -5.76 20.73
C PHE A 143 -7.09 -5.82 21.84
N ARG A 144 -6.22 -6.84 21.87
CA ARG A 144 -5.12 -6.94 22.84
C ARG A 144 -4.18 -5.74 22.78
N ILE A 145 -3.84 -5.26 21.59
CA ILE A 145 -3.03 -4.05 21.41
C ILE A 145 -3.76 -2.81 21.94
N ILE A 146 -5.04 -2.64 21.61
CA ILE A 146 -5.85 -1.51 22.09
C ILE A 146 -5.94 -1.54 23.62
N THR A 147 -6.30 -2.68 24.22
CA THR A 147 -6.37 -2.85 25.68
C THR A 147 -5.02 -2.56 26.33
N PHE A 148 -3.92 -3.09 25.78
CA PHE A 148 -2.57 -2.82 26.28
C PHE A 148 -2.25 -1.32 26.25
N LEU A 149 -2.59 -0.62 25.17
CA LEU A 149 -2.39 0.82 25.03
C LEU A 149 -3.26 1.62 26.01
N ASP A 150 -4.51 1.19 26.25
CA ASP A 150 -5.42 1.83 27.20
C ASP A 150 -4.98 1.63 28.67
N GLU A 151 -4.42 0.46 29.01
CA GLU A 151 -3.88 0.16 30.33
C GLU A 151 -2.57 0.89 30.63
N HIS A 152 -1.73 1.11 29.60
CA HIS A 152 -0.42 1.76 29.69
C HIS A 152 -0.46 3.21 29.18
N ARG A 153 -1.55 3.94 29.45
CA ARG A 153 -1.69 5.39 29.20
C ARG A 153 -0.67 6.18 30.04
N ASP A 154 0.59 6.21 29.59
CA ASP A 154 1.62 7.06 30.15
C ASP A 154 1.31 8.53 29.83
N ALA A 155 1.69 9.46 30.73
CA ALA A 155 1.49 10.90 30.53
C ALA A 155 2.21 11.48 29.28
N THR A 156 3.07 10.68 28.63
CA THR A 156 3.76 10.98 27.37
C THR A 156 3.04 10.45 26.12
N TYR A 157 1.97 9.67 26.28
CA TYR A 157 1.14 9.18 25.18
C TYR A 157 0.26 10.33 24.66
N TYR A 158 0.58 10.84 23.48
CA TYR A 158 -0.27 11.82 22.81
C TYR A 158 -1.50 11.09 22.27
N GLU A 159 -2.62 11.20 22.97
CA GLU A 159 -3.91 10.69 22.51
C GLU A 159 -4.22 11.36 21.17
N LYS A 160 -4.14 10.57 20.09
CA LYS A 160 -4.56 11.05 18.79
C LYS A 160 -6.08 11.15 18.86
N GLU A 161 -6.56 12.37 18.78
CA GLU A 161 -7.98 12.68 18.62
C GLU A 161 -8.61 11.70 17.62
N GLY A 162 -9.80 11.17 17.97
CA GLY A 162 -10.58 10.31 17.08
C GLY A 162 -10.74 10.92 15.69
N LEU A 163 -11.04 10.10 14.67
CA LEU A 163 -11.18 10.61 13.30
C LEU A 163 -12.19 11.76 13.20
N ASP A 164 -13.19 11.77 14.08
CA ASP A 164 -14.25 12.79 14.15
C ASP A 164 -13.73 14.19 14.58
N CYS A 165 -12.59 14.24 15.28
CA CYS A 165 -11.97 15.49 15.74
C CYS A 165 -10.84 15.98 14.82
N ILE A 166 -10.44 15.18 13.82
CA ILE A 166 -9.62 15.67 12.70
C ILE A 166 -10.53 16.43 11.73
N HIS A 167 -11.08 17.56 12.19
CA HIS A 167 -11.57 18.58 11.28
C HIS A 167 -10.36 19.03 10.46
N MET A 168 -10.31 18.63 9.18
CA MET A 168 -9.47 19.30 8.18
C MET A 168 -9.80 20.79 8.26
N CYS A 169 -8.98 21.54 8.98
CA CYS A 169 -9.15 22.96 9.24
C CYS A 169 -10.46 23.31 9.96
N ASN A 170 -10.45 23.28 11.31
CA ASN A 170 -11.48 23.99 12.08
C ASN A 170 -11.31 25.51 11.89
N VAL A 171 -11.92 26.07 10.84
CA VAL A 171 -11.83 27.50 10.49
C VAL A 171 -12.50 28.40 11.55
N LYS A 172 -13.38 27.84 12.38
CA LYS A 172 -14.16 28.61 13.36
C LYS A 172 -13.35 29.11 14.56
N ASP A 173 -12.19 28.52 14.86
CA ASP A 173 -11.35 28.99 15.96
C ASP A 173 -10.55 30.27 15.62
N PHE A 174 -10.68 30.78 14.38
CA PHE A 174 -10.05 32.03 13.92
C PHE A 174 -11.04 33.16 13.59
N GLU A 175 -12.35 32.94 13.72
CA GLU A 175 -13.39 33.97 13.47
C GLU A 175 -13.52 35.01 14.61
N GLY A 176 -12.39 35.38 15.23
CA GLY A 176 -12.30 36.52 16.15
C GLY A 176 -11.86 37.81 15.47
N SER A 177 -11.47 37.81 14.19
CA SER A 177 -11.06 39.06 13.54
C SER A 177 -11.18 39.00 12.02
N LEU A 178 -11.93 39.98 11.50
CA LEU A 178 -12.03 40.43 10.12
C LEU A 178 -13.06 39.72 9.23
N ALA A 179 -14.26 40.30 9.29
CA ALA A 179 -15.20 40.31 8.20
C ALA A 179 -14.61 40.93 6.90
N SER A 180 -15.15 40.41 5.80
CA SER A 180 -15.46 41.07 4.52
C SER A 180 -14.51 40.93 3.32
N ASN A 181 -15.15 40.48 2.24
CA ASN A 181 -14.94 40.75 0.82
C ASN A 181 -13.93 39.91 0.02
N GLY A 182 -14.48 39.01 -0.81
CA GLY A 182 -13.80 38.53 -2.02
C GLY A 182 -14.43 37.29 -2.66
N ALA A 183 -15.31 37.51 -3.65
CA ALA A 183 -15.70 36.61 -4.74
C ALA A 183 -16.12 35.15 -4.40
N ARG A 184 -17.44 34.91 -4.41
CA ARG A 184 -18.03 33.57 -4.55
C ARG A 184 -17.84 33.09 -5.99
N ASN A 185 -16.91 32.14 -6.19
CA ASN A 185 -16.98 31.23 -7.33
C ASN A 185 -17.72 29.98 -6.86
N ASP A 186 -18.76 29.62 -7.62
CA ASP A 186 -19.85 28.72 -7.23
C ASP A 186 -19.67 27.32 -7.83
N ASP A 187 -18.42 26.85 -7.88
CA ASP A 187 -18.05 25.52 -8.34
C ASP A 187 -17.79 24.61 -7.14
N GLU A 188 -18.57 23.53 -7.02
CA GLU A 188 -18.56 22.53 -5.94
C GLU A 188 -17.14 22.01 -5.60
N TYR A 189 -16.21 22.08 -6.54
CA TYR A 189 -14.81 21.70 -6.37
C TYR A 189 -13.93 22.74 -5.65
N THR A 190 -14.29 24.02 -5.61
CA THR A 190 -13.51 25.06 -4.89
C THR A 190 -13.72 25.03 -3.37
N LEU A 191 -14.73 24.31 -2.88
CA LEU A 191 -14.93 24.00 -1.45
C LEU A 191 -13.77 23.21 -0.83
N TYR A 192 -13.02 22.47 -1.64
CA TYR A 192 -11.90 21.65 -1.18
C TYR A 192 -10.53 22.30 -1.40
N TYR A 193 -10.49 23.50 -1.99
CA TYR A 193 -9.24 24.24 -2.08
C TYR A 193 -8.87 24.83 -0.72
N PRO A 194 -7.60 24.70 -0.30
CA PRO A 194 -7.09 25.42 0.86
C PRO A 194 -7.31 26.93 0.64
N GLN A 195 -8.21 27.55 1.40
CA GLN A 195 -8.56 28.97 1.26
C GLN A 195 -7.47 29.93 1.77
N MET A 196 -6.31 29.40 2.16
CA MET A 196 -5.20 30.16 2.71
C MET A 196 -3.99 30.04 1.78
N ASN A 197 -3.33 31.17 1.52
CA ASN A 197 -2.00 31.17 0.89
C ASN A 197 -1.08 30.25 1.70
N PHE A 198 -0.58 29.19 1.05
CA PHE A 198 0.35 28.23 1.64
C PHE A 198 1.59 28.90 2.26
N ASP A 199 1.97 30.07 1.75
CA ASP A 199 3.04 30.91 2.29
C ASP A 199 2.77 31.32 3.75
N LYS A 200 1.53 31.70 4.08
CA LYS A 200 1.16 32.06 5.46
C LYS A 200 1.20 30.86 6.40
N LEU A 201 0.83 29.67 5.91
CA LEU A 201 0.93 28.43 6.67
C LEU A 201 2.41 28.08 6.93
N GLY A 202 3.26 28.24 5.91
CA GLY A 202 4.71 28.09 6.00
C GLY A 202 5.31 29.01 7.08
N ASP A 203 4.93 30.29 7.08
CA ASP A 203 5.40 31.27 8.07
C ASP A 203 4.98 30.93 9.50
N VAL A 204 3.74 30.43 9.69
CA VAL A 204 3.24 30.01 11.00
C VAL A 204 3.99 28.79 11.50
N ILE A 205 4.20 27.79 10.64
CA ILE A 205 4.99 26.59 10.97
C ILE A 205 6.42 26.97 11.33
N PHE A 206 7.04 27.86 10.54
CA PHE A 206 8.40 28.34 10.77
C PHE A 206 8.52 29.08 12.10
N LYS A 207 7.63 30.04 12.40
CA LYS A 207 7.59 30.74 13.69
C LYS A 207 7.42 29.79 14.86
N ARG A 208 6.56 28.76 14.73
CA ARG A 208 6.34 27.76 15.78
C ARG A 208 7.57 26.91 16.02
N ALA A 209 8.28 26.52 14.96
CA ALA A 209 9.54 25.78 15.04
C ALA A 209 10.66 26.60 15.69
N VAL A 210 10.80 27.88 15.32
CA VAL A 210 11.79 28.80 15.91
C VAL A 210 11.49 29.05 17.40
N ASN A 211 10.22 29.27 17.76
CA ASN A 211 9.83 29.48 19.16
C ASN A 211 10.08 28.23 20.02
N ARG A 212 9.84 27.02 19.50
CA ARG A 212 10.18 25.77 20.21
C ARG A 212 11.70 25.63 20.40
N LYS A 213 12.50 25.94 19.38
CA LYS A 213 13.98 25.92 19.46
C LYS A 213 14.49 26.89 20.52
N ASN A 214 13.93 28.10 20.60
CA ASN A 214 14.30 29.11 21.58
C ASN A 214 13.89 28.71 23.01
N ALA A 215 12.71 28.12 23.19
CA ALA A 215 12.26 27.59 24.48
C ALA A 215 13.15 26.44 24.99
N TYR A 216 13.60 25.56 24.09
CA TYR A 216 14.58 24.52 24.42
C TYR A 216 15.97 25.09 24.76
N ALA A 217 16.41 26.15 24.08
CA ALA A 217 17.69 26.80 24.37
C ALA A 217 17.68 27.56 25.70
N GLN A 218 16.55 28.16 26.09
CA GLN A 218 16.38 28.81 27.39
C GLN A 218 16.40 27.81 28.56
N ARG A 219 15.88 26.58 28.37
CA ARG A 219 15.94 25.52 29.39
C ARG A 219 17.33 24.92 29.60
N ARG A 220 18.31 25.20 28.72
CA ARG A 220 19.69 24.69 28.82
C ARG A 220 20.70 25.69 29.40
N ARG A 221 20.29 26.90 29.79
CA ARG A 221 21.19 27.82 30.51
C ARG A 221 21.24 27.43 31.99
N PRO A 222 22.40 27.06 32.56
CA PRO A 222 22.50 26.80 33.98
C PRO A 222 22.28 28.11 34.75
N THR A 223 21.41 28.06 35.76
CA THR A 223 21.23 29.14 36.72
C THR A 223 22.52 29.31 37.51
N ALA A 224 23.27 30.38 37.22
CA ALA A 224 24.37 30.80 38.08
C ALA A 224 23.75 31.38 39.36
N THR A 225 23.65 30.55 40.40
CA THR A 225 23.36 30.95 41.77
C THR A 225 24.34 30.25 42.71
N GLY A 226 25.10 31.06 43.45
CA GLY A 226 26.06 30.67 44.50
C GLY A 226 27.49 30.95 44.02
N THR A 227 28.24 31.90 44.56
CA THR A 227 28.16 32.72 45.79
C THR A 227 28.92 34.02 45.54
#